data_AF-A0A4U1IX27-F1
#
_entry.id   AF-A0A4U1IX27-F1
#
_cell.length_a   1.000
_cell.length_b   1.000
_cell.length_c   1.000
_cell.angle_alpha   90.00
_cell.angle_beta   90.00
_cell.angle_gamma   90.00
#
_symmetry.space_group_name_H-M   'P 1'
#
loop_
_entity.id
_entity.type
_entity.pdbx_description
1 polymer ?
#
loop_
_entity_poly.entity_id
_entity_poly.type
_entity_poly.pdbx_seq_one_letter_code
_entity_poly.pdbx_strand_id
1 'polypeptide(L)'
;MGPALDHDSSQHAPQRLIAYRLRQGDMAVLDDVTRALSRAPAAEGSNAGTAYGYRVCASLCDDSIGPKVVSWLESCFADESISRAARAALARTIAFHPRCASPTLDALFASDVVDDEARETYAALRRARQGARSEPSEPEPDEARRALLANPFLAVRELRDGAREVLAAHPERRGDVLAALTVVVTDETEQYDVRFHALEQLAELDRAYAVSIAEMVEDPGMAPRVAPLVKFPEPGALARYAHDVGLLPELTDGGLRALTIENVLGSRTALFAKETDAYPNHYDDVLARLARLVSPVLDDVLFEEVPHHEFFDDDEDEDEDEDEDAYRPVNDPDQLRDAYRLRAFLPDCTYEIVAGDTTDWITVEPALALLNTLCEARGSDLRFVELPTGSQDGCVLAAPARAIQTAVDEGVLVVIWPN
;
A
#
# COMPACT_ATOMS: atom_id res chain seq x y z
N MET A 1 -35.12 -23.82 -14.18
CA MET A 1 -34.07 -24.84 -13.94
C MET A 1 -32.76 -24.07 -13.96
N GLY A 2 -32.32 -23.60 -12.80
CA GLY A 2 -31.02 -22.92 -12.66
C GLY A 2 -29.92 -23.96 -12.42
N PRO A 3 -28.65 -23.65 -12.74
CA PRO A 3 -27.57 -24.58 -12.51
C PRO A 3 -27.38 -24.77 -11.00
N ALA A 4 -27.23 -26.02 -10.58
CA ALA A 4 -26.79 -26.36 -9.24
C ALA A 4 -25.33 -25.89 -9.11
N LEU A 5 -25.08 -24.97 -8.18
CA LEU A 5 -23.72 -24.64 -7.76
C LEU A 5 -23.17 -25.83 -6.98
N ASP A 6 -22.10 -26.40 -7.50
CA ASP A 6 -21.34 -27.45 -6.85
C ASP A 6 -20.66 -26.85 -5.61
N HIS A 7 -20.92 -27.42 -4.43
CA HIS A 7 -20.68 -26.79 -3.13
C HIS A 7 -19.39 -27.27 -2.45
N ASP A 8 -18.45 -27.90 -3.17
CA ASP A 8 -17.40 -28.71 -2.53
C ASP A 8 -15.95 -28.25 -2.71
N SER A 9 -15.70 -26.95 -2.92
CA SER A 9 -14.33 -26.39 -2.87
C SER A 9 -14.16 -25.14 -2.00
N SER A 10 -15.21 -24.66 -1.31
CA SER A 10 -15.21 -23.38 -0.58
C SER A 10 -15.23 -23.50 0.95
N GLN A 11 -14.62 -24.53 1.56
CA GLN A 11 -14.76 -24.78 3.01
C GLN A 11 -13.99 -23.82 3.94
N HIS A 12 -13.32 -22.81 3.41
CA HIS A 12 -12.67 -21.77 4.20
C HIS A 12 -13.27 -20.40 3.89
N ALA A 13 -13.86 -19.76 4.89
CA ALA A 13 -14.24 -18.35 4.79
C ALA A 13 -12.97 -17.53 4.51
N PRO A 14 -13.00 -16.57 3.56
CA PRO A 14 -11.83 -15.75 3.25
C PRO A 14 -11.34 -15.03 4.52
N GLN A 15 -10.03 -14.95 4.73
CA GLN A 15 -9.42 -14.38 5.96
C GLN A 15 -9.93 -12.96 6.26
N ARG A 16 -10.14 -12.17 5.21
CA ARG A 16 -10.73 -10.84 5.30
C ARG A 16 -12.19 -10.84 5.71
N LEU A 17 -12.96 -11.86 5.33
CA LEU A 17 -14.33 -12.03 5.79
C LEU A 17 -14.35 -12.27 7.31
N ILE A 18 -13.40 -13.03 7.83
CA ILE A 18 -13.24 -13.24 9.28
C ILE A 18 -12.88 -11.92 9.97
N ALA A 19 -11.83 -11.24 9.52
CA ALA A 19 -11.42 -9.95 10.09
C ALA A 19 -12.52 -8.87 9.98
N TYR A 20 -13.25 -8.84 8.87
CA TYR A 20 -14.40 -7.96 8.65
C TYR A 20 -15.53 -8.27 9.63
N ARG A 21 -15.97 -9.54 9.73
CA ARG A 21 -17.02 -9.97 10.67
C ARG A 21 -16.64 -9.60 12.10
N LEU A 22 -15.38 -9.80 12.49
CA LEU A 22 -14.88 -9.38 13.80
C LEU A 22 -14.92 -7.87 14.02
N ARG A 23 -14.55 -7.07 13.02
CA ARG A 23 -14.66 -5.60 13.08
C ARG A 23 -16.12 -5.14 13.18
N GLN A 24 -17.05 -5.88 12.59
CA GLN A 24 -18.50 -5.67 12.75
C GLN A 24 -19.05 -6.21 14.10
N GLY A 25 -18.19 -6.74 14.98
CA GLY A 25 -18.58 -7.28 16.27
C GLY A 25 -19.22 -8.67 16.22
N ASP A 26 -19.20 -9.32 15.06
CA ASP A 26 -19.67 -10.70 14.90
C ASP A 26 -18.62 -11.67 15.44
N MET A 27 -18.76 -11.99 16.73
CA MET A 27 -17.87 -12.91 17.44
C MET A 27 -18.11 -14.38 17.07
N ALA A 28 -19.23 -14.72 16.40
CA ALA A 28 -19.51 -16.11 16.03
C ALA A 28 -18.50 -16.66 15.02
N VAL A 29 -17.83 -15.78 14.28
CA VAL A 29 -16.75 -16.19 13.37
C VAL A 29 -15.52 -16.71 14.13
N LEU A 30 -15.33 -16.33 15.40
CA LEU A 30 -14.29 -16.93 16.24
C LEU A 30 -14.60 -18.39 16.56
N ASP A 31 -15.88 -18.76 16.71
CA ASP A 31 -16.26 -20.16 16.91
C ASP A 31 -15.94 -21.00 15.66
N ASP A 32 -16.09 -20.41 14.47
CA ASP A 32 -15.71 -21.05 13.20
C ASP A 32 -14.18 -21.22 13.09
N VAL A 33 -13.41 -20.21 13.51
CA VAL A 33 -11.93 -20.30 13.59
C VAL A 33 -11.50 -21.36 14.60
N THR A 34 -12.06 -21.33 15.81
CA THR A 34 -11.78 -22.33 16.85
C THR A 34 -12.10 -23.74 16.34
N ARG A 35 -13.24 -23.93 15.68
CA ARG A 35 -13.61 -25.23 15.10
C ARG A 35 -12.65 -25.67 13.98
N ALA A 36 -12.12 -24.73 13.19
CA ALA A 36 -11.09 -25.02 12.19
C ALA A 36 -9.76 -25.42 12.85
N LEU A 37 -9.34 -24.70 13.91
CA LEU A 37 -8.14 -25.01 14.68
C LEU A 37 -8.23 -26.40 15.35
N SER A 38 -9.38 -26.76 15.94
CA SER A 38 -9.59 -28.08 16.54
C SER A 38 -9.62 -29.23 15.52
N ARG A 39 -9.91 -28.93 14.25
CA ARG A 39 -9.90 -29.91 13.14
C ARG A 39 -8.56 -30.00 12.43
N ALA A 40 -7.64 -29.05 12.65
CA ALA A 40 -6.33 -29.07 12.03
C ALA A 40 -5.58 -30.34 12.46
N PRO A 41 -5.10 -31.17 11.51
CA PRO A 41 -4.46 -32.43 11.85
C PRO A 41 -3.24 -32.15 12.74
N ALA A 42 -3.08 -32.95 13.79
CA ALA A 42 -1.95 -32.88 14.72
C ALA A 42 -0.61 -33.34 14.10
N ALA A 43 -0.56 -33.54 12.78
CA ALA A 43 0.61 -34.05 12.09
C ALA A 43 1.72 -32.99 12.11
N GLU A 44 2.77 -33.29 12.88
CA GLU A 44 4.06 -32.59 12.82
C GLU A 44 4.52 -32.52 11.35
N GLY A 45 4.49 -31.32 10.75
CA GLY A 45 4.92 -31.08 9.37
C GLY A 45 3.83 -30.64 8.39
N SER A 46 2.54 -30.69 8.75
CA SER A 46 1.48 -30.15 7.88
C SER A 46 1.42 -28.61 7.97
N ASN A 47 1.97 -27.92 6.97
CA ASN A 47 1.92 -26.46 6.87
C ASN A 47 0.50 -25.91 6.69
N ALA A 48 -0.49 -26.70 6.28
CA ALA A 48 -1.81 -26.19 5.89
C ALA A 48 -2.67 -25.65 7.06
N GLY A 49 -2.91 -26.45 8.11
CA GLY A 49 -3.67 -26.01 9.29
C GLY A 49 -2.94 -24.93 10.08
N THR A 50 -1.61 -25.02 10.08
CA THR A 50 -0.70 -24.04 10.67
C THR A 50 -0.78 -22.70 9.93
N ALA A 51 -0.75 -22.70 8.59
CA ALA A 51 -0.87 -21.52 7.73
C ALA A 51 -2.23 -20.83 7.82
N TYR A 52 -3.32 -21.56 8.07
CA TYR A 52 -4.63 -20.96 8.29
C TYR A 52 -4.70 -20.22 9.62
N GLY A 53 -4.21 -20.84 10.71
CA GLY A 53 -4.06 -20.19 12.02
C GLY A 53 -3.13 -18.97 11.97
N TYR A 54 -1.98 -19.09 11.29
CA TYR A 54 -1.05 -17.97 11.06
C TYR A 54 -1.75 -16.77 10.39
N ARG A 55 -2.54 -17.01 9.35
CA ARG A 55 -3.14 -15.94 8.53
C ARG A 55 -4.33 -15.25 9.20
N VAL A 56 -5.16 -15.99 9.94
CA VAL A 56 -6.24 -15.40 10.75
C VAL A 56 -5.66 -14.55 11.89
N CYS A 57 -4.61 -15.02 12.55
CA CYS A 57 -4.00 -14.29 13.67
C CYS A 57 -3.20 -13.07 13.22
N ALA A 58 -2.51 -13.12 12.08
CA ALA A 58 -1.91 -11.92 11.50
C ALA A 58 -2.96 -10.83 11.18
N SER A 59 -4.12 -11.22 10.63
CA SER A 59 -5.23 -10.31 10.32
C SER A 59 -5.90 -9.75 11.58
N LEU A 60 -5.88 -10.51 12.66
CA LEU A 60 -6.35 -10.06 13.97
C LEU A 60 -5.42 -9.00 14.56
N CYS A 61 -4.11 -9.05 14.30
CA CYS A 61 -3.05 -8.29 14.96
C CYS A 61 -2.84 -6.82 14.54
N ASP A 62 -3.81 -6.21 13.85
CA ASP A 62 -3.83 -4.77 13.62
C ASP A 62 -4.27 -4.00 14.89
N ASP A 63 -3.94 -2.71 15.02
CA ASP A 63 -4.04 -1.87 16.25
C ASP A 63 -5.44 -1.76 16.89
N SER A 64 -6.44 -2.45 16.32
CA SER A 64 -7.83 -2.52 16.75
C SER A 64 -8.16 -3.74 17.63
N ILE A 65 -7.19 -4.59 18.03
CA ILE A 65 -7.41 -5.68 18.99
C ILE A 65 -7.84 -5.11 20.35
N GLY A 66 -9.16 -5.04 20.55
CA GLY A 66 -9.73 -4.81 21.86
C GLY A 66 -9.58 -6.03 22.78
N PRO A 67 -9.86 -5.89 24.08
CA PRO A 67 -9.79 -6.95 25.11
C PRO A 67 -10.47 -8.28 24.73
N LYS A 68 -11.43 -8.26 23.80
CA LYS A 68 -12.18 -9.43 23.34
C LYS A 68 -11.33 -10.44 22.57
N VAL A 69 -10.40 -9.99 21.72
CA VAL A 69 -9.54 -10.90 20.95
C VAL A 69 -8.48 -11.52 21.87
N VAL A 70 -7.98 -10.77 22.86
CA VAL A 70 -7.10 -11.30 23.91
C VAL A 70 -7.81 -12.39 24.71
N SER A 71 -9.05 -12.14 25.13
CA SER A 71 -9.86 -13.14 25.83
C SER A 71 -10.15 -14.39 24.98
N TRP A 72 -10.32 -14.22 23.66
CA TRP A 72 -10.43 -15.37 22.76
C TRP A 72 -9.11 -16.14 22.63
N LEU A 73 -7.97 -15.44 22.51
CA LEU A 73 -6.65 -16.09 22.51
C LEU A 73 -6.43 -16.88 23.80
N GLU A 74 -6.76 -16.32 24.96
CA GLU A 74 -6.74 -17.02 26.25
C GLU A 74 -7.60 -18.29 26.20
N SER A 75 -8.82 -18.21 25.65
CA SER A 75 -9.69 -19.38 25.51
C SER A 75 -9.09 -20.45 24.58
N CYS A 76 -8.39 -20.05 23.51
CA CYS A 76 -7.73 -20.99 22.60
C CYS A 76 -6.52 -21.67 23.26
N PHE A 77 -5.74 -20.94 24.07
CA PHE A 77 -4.63 -21.53 24.80
C PHE A 77 -5.10 -22.47 25.92
N ALA A 78 -6.24 -22.16 26.55
CA ALA A 78 -6.87 -22.99 27.58
C ALA A 78 -7.63 -24.22 27.04
N ASP A 79 -8.04 -24.23 25.78
CA ASP A 79 -8.85 -25.30 25.19
C ASP A 79 -7.99 -26.51 24.82
N GLU A 80 -8.09 -27.59 25.61
CA GLU A 80 -7.39 -28.85 25.40
C GLU A 80 -7.78 -29.56 24.09
N SER A 81 -8.92 -29.22 23.48
CA SER A 81 -9.34 -29.75 22.18
C SER A 81 -8.52 -29.18 21.01
N ILE A 82 -7.86 -28.04 21.22
CA ILE A 82 -6.88 -27.49 20.28
C ILE A 82 -5.55 -28.22 20.50
N SER A 83 -4.94 -28.70 19.42
CA SER A 83 -3.68 -29.44 19.52
C SER A 83 -2.54 -28.55 20.03
N ARG A 84 -1.56 -29.15 20.72
CA ARG A 84 -0.35 -28.44 21.17
C ARG A 84 0.39 -27.78 20.00
N ALA A 85 0.48 -28.46 18.86
CA ALA A 85 1.10 -27.94 17.65
C ALA A 85 0.38 -26.67 17.13
N ALA A 86 -0.95 -26.65 17.15
CA ALA A 86 -1.73 -25.47 16.77
C ALA A 86 -1.53 -24.29 17.74
N ARG A 87 -1.46 -24.55 19.06
CA ARG A 87 -1.12 -23.51 20.06
C ARG A 87 0.31 -22.97 19.88
N ALA A 88 1.30 -23.82 19.65
CA ALA A 88 2.68 -23.38 19.39
C ALA A 88 2.80 -22.56 18.10
N ALA A 89 2.05 -22.90 17.06
CA ALA A 89 1.96 -22.12 15.82
C ALA A 89 1.32 -20.75 16.04
N LEU A 90 0.21 -20.71 16.79
CA LEU A 90 -0.43 -19.46 17.21
C LEU A 90 0.57 -18.55 17.92
N ALA A 91 1.37 -19.10 18.83
CA ALA A 91 2.42 -18.36 19.54
C ALA A 91 3.52 -17.80 18.64
N ARG A 92 4.02 -18.61 17.67
CA ARG A 92 4.98 -18.14 16.66
C ARG A 92 4.43 -16.96 15.87
N THR A 93 3.18 -17.04 15.44
CA THR A 93 2.50 -15.98 14.69
C THR A 93 2.55 -14.65 15.44
N ILE A 94 2.16 -14.70 16.72
CA ILE A 94 2.07 -13.52 17.58
C ILE A 94 3.47 -12.91 17.80
N ALA A 95 4.51 -13.75 17.94
CA ALA A 95 5.88 -13.29 18.17
C ALA A 95 6.51 -12.56 16.98
N PHE A 96 6.21 -12.99 15.75
CA PHE A 96 6.76 -12.41 14.52
C PHE A 96 6.06 -11.12 14.09
N HIS A 97 4.81 -10.89 14.52
CA HIS A 97 4.06 -9.74 14.06
C HIS A 97 4.66 -8.42 14.58
N PRO A 98 5.05 -7.46 13.69
CA PRO A 98 5.78 -6.26 14.08
C PRO A 98 5.07 -5.39 15.13
N ARG A 99 3.72 -5.39 15.10
CA ARG A 99 2.83 -4.61 15.97
C ARG A 99 2.40 -5.34 17.25
N CYS A 100 2.76 -6.61 17.42
CA CYS A 100 2.39 -7.42 18.60
C CYS A 100 3.27 -7.22 19.83
N ALA A 101 4.14 -6.21 19.84
CA ALA A 101 4.89 -5.82 21.03
C ALA A 101 4.00 -5.05 22.03
N SER A 102 2.91 -5.68 22.47
CA SER A 102 1.97 -5.13 23.43
C SER A 102 2.24 -5.71 24.82
N PRO A 103 2.26 -4.90 25.90
CA PRO A 103 2.31 -5.39 27.28
C PRO A 103 1.23 -6.43 27.59
N THR A 104 0.09 -6.38 26.90
CA THR A 104 -1.01 -7.33 27.07
C THR A 104 -0.65 -8.73 26.55
N LEU A 105 0.09 -8.82 25.45
CA LEU A 105 0.55 -10.11 24.92
C LEU A 105 1.70 -10.66 25.77
N ASP A 106 2.58 -9.78 26.28
CA ASP A 106 3.60 -10.18 27.26
C ASP A 106 2.97 -10.77 28.52
N ALA A 107 1.86 -10.20 29.01
CA ALA A 107 1.12 -10.73 30.13
C ALA A 107 0.47 -12.10 29.81
N LEU A 108 -0.09 -12.27 28.61
CA LEU A 108 -0.63 -13.55 28.16
C LEU A 108 0.44 -14.65 28.14
N PHE A 109 1.60 -14.39 27.52
CA PHE A 109 2.71 -15.36 27.47
C PHE A 109 3.40 -15.56 28.82
N ALA A 110 3.29 -14.60 29.75
CA ALA A 110 3.71 -14.77 31.13
C ALA A 110 2.70 -15.53 32.01
N SER A 111 1.49 -15.81 31.50
CA SER A 111 0.46 -16.54 32.26
C SER A 111 0.66 -18.06 32.23
N ASP A 112 0.03 -18.74 33.18
CA ASP A 112 0.01 -20.20 33.27
C ASP A 112 -0.93 -20.85 32.24
N VAL A 113 -1.69 -20.05 31.48
CA VAL A 113 -2.66 -20.53 30.47
C VAL A 113 -1.94 -20.97 29.19
N VAL A 114 -0.76 -20.40 28.90
CA VAL A 114 0.04 -20.74 27.74
C VAL A 114 1.01 -21.86 28.11
N ASP A 115 1.09 -22.91 27.29
CA ASP A 115 2.02 -24.00 27.53
C ASP A 115 3.50 -23.57 27.37
N ASP A 116 4.41 -24.32 28.00
CA ASP A 116 5.84 -23.97 28.10
C ASP A 116 6.50 -23.83 26.71
N GLU A 117 6.11 -24.65 25.74
CA GLU A 117 6.67 -24.65 24.39
C GLU A 117 6.30 -23.36 23.63
N ALA A 118 5.03 -22.96 23.68
CA ALA A 118 4.57 -21.69 23.12
C ALA A 118 5.26 -20.48 23.79
N ARG A 119 5.47 -20.53 25.12
CA ARG A 119 6.15 -19.47 25.88
C ARG A 119 7.62 -19.33 25.50
N GLU A 120 8.36 -20.43 25.44
CA GLU A 120 9.78 -20.44 25.06
C GLU A 120 9.99 -19.92 23.63
N THR A 121 9.10 -20.33 22.72
CA THR A 121 9.13 -19.91 21.32
C THR A 121 8.94 -18.40 21.18
N TYR A 122 7.95 -17.82 21.87
CA TYR A 122 7.72 -16.37 21.91
C TYR A 122 8.94 -15.61 22.44
N ALA A 123 9.53 -16.09 23.55
CA ALA A 123 10.68 -15.46 24.18
C ALA A 123 11.96 -15.50 23.31
N ALA A 124 12.18 -16.58 22.55
CA ALA A 124 13.34 -16.71 21.66
C ALA A 124 13.28 -15.73 20.48
N LEU A 125 12.12 -15.64 19.82
CA LEU A 125 11.91 -14.76 18.67
C LEU A 125 12.00 -13.28 19.06
N ARG A 126 11.47 -12.92 20.24
CA ARG A 126 11.58 -11.55 20.77
C ARG A 126 13.03 -11.12 20.99
N ARG A 127 13.89 -12.02 21.48
CA ARG A 127 15.32 -11.75 21.70
C ARG A 127 16.07 -11.55 20.38
N ALA A 128 15.82 -12.39 19.38
CA ALA A 128 16.45 -12.28 18.06
C ALA A 128 16.16 -10.91 17.42
N ARG A 129 14.90 -10.46 17.49
CA ARG A 129 14.48 -9.15 16.99
C ARG A 129 15.17 -7.97 17.70
N GLN A 130 15.43 -8.08 18.99
CA GLN A 130 16.13 -7.06 19.76
C GLN A 130 17.64 -7.03 19.44
N GLY A 131 18.26 -8.17 19.14
CA GLY A 131 19.69 -8.29 18.83
C GLY A 131 20.09 -7.73 17.47
N ALA A 132 19.25 -7.88 16.44
CA ALA A 132 19.53 -7.45 15.06
C ALA A 132 19.71 -5.93 14.85
N ARG A 133 19.51 -5.11 15.88
CA ARG A 133 19.70 -3.64 15.83
C ARG A 133 21.12 -3.17 16.22
N SER A 134 22.07 -4.09 16.40
CA SER A 134 23.36 -3.80 17.05
C SER A 134 24.57 -4.16 16.16
N GLU A 135 24.73 -3.50 15.00
CA GLU A 135 25.90 -3.66 14.09
C GLU A 135 26.66 -2.32 13.87
N PRO A 136 27.90 -2.31 13.33
CA PRO A 136 28.98 -1.36 13.68
C PRO A 136 28.74 0.11 13.26
N SER A 137 29.25 1.04 14.07
CA SER A 137 29.03 2.48 13.93
C SER A 137 29.64 3.06 12.64
N GLU A 138 28.76 3.37 11.69
CA GLU A 138 28.94 4.46 10.72
C GLU A 138 29.48 5.73 11.41
N PRO A 139 30.17 6.63 10.67
CA PRO A 139 30.54 7.94 11.22
C PRO A 139 29.34 8.55 11.96
N GLU A 140 29.58 9.15 13.14
CA GLU A 140 28.48 9.76 13.89
C GLU A 140 27.67 10.64 12.92
N PRO A 141 26.36 10.36 12.74
CA PRO A 141 25.54 10.95 11.67
C PRO A 141 25.66 12.48 11.54
N ASP A 142 26.03 13.14 12.64
CA ASP A 142 26.20 14.57 12.76
C ASP A 142 27.45 15.15 12.06
N GLU A 143 28.55 14.39 11.90
CA GLU A 143 29.75 14.92 11.22
C GLU A 143 29.59 14.88 9.69
N ALA A 144 29.08 13.77 9.15
CA ALA A 144 28.76 13.63 7.73
C ALA A 144 27.70 14.66 7.29
N ARG A 145 26.64 14.85 8.09
CA ARG A 145 25.62 15.87 7.82
C ARG A 145 26.20 17.29 7.88
N ARG A 146 27.06 17.60 8.85
CA ARG A 146 27.75 18.91 8.91
C ARG A 146 28.61 19.17 7.67
N ALA A 147 29.30 18.16 7.15
CA ALA A 147 30.08 18.28 5.93
C ALA A 147 29.20 18.57 4.70
N LEU A 148 28.03 17.92 4.59
CA LEU A 148 27.06 18.20 3.52
C LEU A 148 26.54 19.64 3.60
N LEU A 149 26.14 20.11 4.79
CA LEU A 149 25.60 21.46 4.99
C LEU A 149 26.63 22.58 4.72
N ALA A 150 27.92 22.28 4.73
CA ALA A 150 28.96 23.22 4.33
C ALA A 150 28.96 23.53 2.82
N ASN A 151 28.35 22.68 1.99
CA ASN A 151 28.24 22.84 0.55
C ASN A 151 26.77 22.81 0.09
N PRO A 152 26.15 23.95 -0.25
CA PRO A 152 24.75 24.04 -0.66
C PRO A 152 24.39 23.14 -1.83
N PHE A 153 25.32 22.91 -2.76
CA PHE A 153 25.08 22.04 -3.91
C PHE A 153 24.92 20.58 -3.48
N LEU A 154 25.86 20.08 -2.65
CA LEU A 154 25.77 18.73 -2.11
C LEU A 154 24.58 18.59 -1.16
N ALA A 155 24.31 19.59 -0.32
CA ALA A 155 23.16 19.56 0.58
C ALA A 155 21.84 19.44 -0.19
N VAL A 156 21.61 20.27 -1.22
CA VAL A 156 20.39 20.25 -2.02
C VAL A 156 20.21 18.92 -2.76
N ARG A 157 21.31 18.33 -3.25
CA ARG A 157 21.26 17.08 -4.01
C ARG A 157 21.08 15.85 -3.13
N GLU A 158 21.78 15.78 -2.02
CA GLU A 158 21.87 14.56 -1.18
C GLU A 158 20.87 14.56 -0.01
N LEU A 159 20.31 15.72 0.38
CA LEU A 159 19.38 15.84 1.50
C LEU A 159 18.01 16.30 1.03
N ARG A 160 16.97 15.59 1.49
CA ARG A 160 15.55 15.93 1.24
C ARG A 160 15.15 17.34 1.68
N ASP A 161 15.79 17.90 2.71
CA ASP A 161 15.50 19.28 3.15
C ASP A 161 16.75 20.17 3.07
N GLY A 162 17.69 19.82 2.18
CA GLY A 162 19.02 20.42 2.11
C GLY A 162 19.03 21.94 2.04
N ALA A 163 18.17 22.54 1.20
CA ALA A 163 18.08 24.00 1.10
C ALA A 163 17.63 24.63 2.43
N ARG A 164 16.59 24.06 3.06
CA ARG A 164 16.05 24.57 4.33
C ARG A 164 17.05 24.43 5.46
N GLU A 165 17.74 23.29 5.53
CA GLU A 165 18.76 23.03 6.54
C GLU A 165 19.98 23.96 6.40
N VAL A 166 20.46 24.17 5.17
CA VAL A 166 21.55 25.12 4.91
C VAL A 166 21.14 26.53 5.31
N LEU A 167 19.92 26.97 4.99
CA LEU A 167 19.46 28.32 5.34
C LEU A 167 19.14 28.48 6.82
N ALA A 168 18.78 27.42 7.52
CA ALA A 168 18.64 27.43 8.98
C ALA A 168 20.00 27.63 9.67
N ALA A 169 21.06 27.00 9.15
CA ALA A 169 22.42 27.12 9.68
C ALA A 169 23.14 28.40 9.22
N HIS A 170 22.90 28.81 7.97
CA HIS A 170 23.62 29.87 7.26
C HIS A 170 22.67 30.73 6.41
N PRO A 171 21.82 31.58 7.03
CA PRO A 171 20.83 32.40 6.31
C PRO A 171 21.44 33.33 5.25
N GLU A 172 22.69 33.76 5.45
CA GLU A 172 23.46 34.59 4.52
C GLU A 172 23.73 33.91 3.17
N ARG A 173 23.61 32.57 3.10
CA ARG A 173 23.89 31.77 1.90
C ARG A 173 22.68 31.57 0.99
N ARG A 174 21.62 32.39 1.16
CA ARG A 174 20.41 32.32 0.31
C ARG A 174 20.72 32.37 -1.19
N GLY A 175 21.65 33.23 -1.61
CA GLY A 175 22.07 33.29 -3.02
C GLY A 175 22.68 31.98 -3.52
N ASP A 176 23.59 31.37 -2.74
CA ASP A 176 24.22 30.09 -3.08
C ASP A 176 23.21 28.96 -3.18
N VAL A 177 22.24 28.91 -2.26
CA VAL A 177 21.19 27.89 -2.23
C VAL A 177 20.27 28.01 -3.45
N LEU A 178 19.82 29.22 -3.80
CA LEU A 178 19.00 29.44 -5.00
C LEU A 178 19.76 29.07 -6.29
N ALA A 179 21.06 29.39 -6.35
CA ALA A 179 21.91 29.01 -7.48
C ALA A 179 22.06 27.48 -7.56
N ALA A 180 22.33 26.80 -6.44
CA ALA A 180 22.43 25.34 -6.38
C ALA A 180 21.14 24.65 -6.83
N LEU A 181 19.99 25.07 -6.32
CA LEU A 181 18.67 24.56 -6.72
C LEU A 181 18.44 24.76 -8.22
N THR A 182 18.76 25.96 -8.75
CA THR A 182 18.62 26.23 -10.19
C THR A 182 19.43 25.24 -11.02
N VAL A 183 20.72 25.06 -10.67
CA VAL A 183 21.60 24.13 -11.39
C VAL A 183 21.01 22.73 -11.39
N VAL A 184 20.59 22.21 -10.23
CA VAL A 184 20.01 20.87 -10.12
C VAL A 184 18.75 20.74 -10.97
N VAL A 185 17.82 21.70 -10.92
CA VAL A 185 16.57 21.64 -11.72
C VAL A 185 16.86 21.59 -13.22
N THR A 186 17.84 22.38 -13.69
CA THR A 186 18.18 22.51 -15.11
C THR A 186 19.15 21.46 -15.65
N ASP A 187 19.75 20.64 -14.79
CA ASP A 187 20.69 19.60 -15.21
C ASP A 187 19.93 18.38 -15.71
N GLU A 188 19.84 18.20 -17.03
CA GLU A 188 19.17 17.06 -17.66
C GLU A 188 19.85 15.70 -17.37
N THR A 189 21.07 15.70 -16.83
CA THR A 189 21.76 14.47 -16.42
C THR A 189 21.37 14.00 -15.03
N GLU A 190 20.76 14.88 -14.23
CA GLU A 190 20.23 14.53 -12.90
C GLU A 190 18.95 13.70 -13.03
N GLN A 191 18.75 12.82 -12.05
CA GLN A 191 17.54 12.01 -12.00
C GLN A 191 16.30 12.89 -11.87
N TYR A 192 15.23 12.46 -12.53
CA TYR A 192 13.95 13.15 -12.56
C TYR A 192 13.47 13.60 -11.16
N ASP A 193 13.46 12.69 -10.19
CA ASP A 193 12.96 12.99 -8.84
C ASP A 193 13.83 14.02 -8.11
N VAL A 194 15.15 14.01 -8.33
CA VAL A 194 16.09 14.98 -7.75
C VAL A 194 15.82 16.37 -8.32
N ARG A 195 15.64 16.48 -9.64
CA ARG A 195 15.30 17.74 -10.32
C ARG A 195 13.96 18.29 -9.85
N PHE A 196 12.94 17.43 -9.80
CA PHE A 196 11.59 17.81 -9.38
C PHE A 196 11.57 18.28 -7.92
N HIS A 197 12.25 17.55 -7.04
CA HIS A 197 12.35 17.90 -5.63
C HIS A 197 13.15 19.20 -5.39
N ALA A 198 14.20 19.46 -6.16
CA ALA A 198 14.90 20.75 -6.14
C ALA A 198 13.96 21.90 -6.57
N LEU A 199 13.06 21.68 -7.54
CA LEU A 199 12.07 22.69 -7.92
C LEU A 199 11.06 22.95 -6.80
N GLU A 200 10.64 21.92 -6.05
CA GLU A 200 9.79 22.08 -4.85
C GLU A 200 10.46 22.99 -3.82
N GLN A 201 11.71 22.68 -3.45
CA GLN A 201 12.48 23.50 -2.52
C GLN A 201 12.67 24.94 -3.05
N LEU A 202 12.89 25.11 -4.36
CA LEU A 202 12.99 26.43 -4.98
C LEU A 202 11.70 27.22 -4.86
N ALA A 203 10.55 26.59 -5.10
CA ALA A 203 9.25 27.26 -5.02
C ALA A 203 8.83 27.62 -3.59
N GLU A 204 9.28 26.84 -2.60
CA GLU A 204 9.11 27.21 -1.19
C GLU A 204 9.92 28.46 -0.82
N LEU A 205 11.12 28.60 -1.37
CA LEU A 205 12.00 29.73 -1.07
C LEU A 205 11.64 30.98 -1.87
N ASP A 206 11.38 30.83 -3.17
CA ASP A 206 11.11 31.90 -4.12
C ASP A 206 10.24 31.39 -5.29
N ARG A 207 8.92 31.37 -5.06
CA ARG A 207 7.95 30.84 -6.04
C ARG A 207 7.99 31.56 -7.38
N ALA A 208 8.16 32.88 -7.40
CA ALA A 208 8.22 33.64 -8.64
C ALA A 208 9.43 33.22 -9.47
N TYR A 209 10.58 33.00 -8.83
CA TYR A 209 11.76 32.48 -9.50
C TYR A 209 11.57 31.03 -9.94
N ALA A 210 10.99 30.16 -9.11
CA ALA A 210 10.67 28.78 -9.48
C ALA A 210 9.77 28.69 -10.72
N VAL A 211 8.76 29.57 -10.84
CA VAL A 211 7.91 29.66 -12.04
C VAL A 211 8.75 29.99 -13.27
N SER A 212 9.67 30.96 -13.18
CA SER A 212 10.54 31.31 -14.32
C SER A 212 11.48 30.16 -14.73
N ILE A 213 11.92 29.33 -13.79
CA ILE A 213 12.70 28.13 -14.10
C ILE A 213 11.81 27.06 -14.73
N ALA A 214 10.61 26.83 -14.20
CA ALA A 214 9.67 25.85 -14.72
C ALA A 214 9.22 26.15 -16.17
N GLU A 215 9.11 27.43 -16.55
CA GLU A 215 8.84 27.84 -17.94
C GLU A 215 9.94 27.43 -18.94
N MET A 216 11.16 27.17 -18.45
CA MET A 216 12.29 26.72 -19.27
C MET A 216 12.45 25.20 -19.32
N VAL A 217 11.64 24.44 -18.58
CA VAL A 217 11.73 22.98 -18.54
C VAL A 217 11.03 22.39 -19.76
N GLU A 218 11.83 21.91 -20.73
CA GLU A 218 11.33 21.27 -21.96
C GLU A 218 11.28 19.72 -21.87
N ASP A 219 11.80 19.15 -20.78
CA ASP A 219 11.86 17.72 -20.53
C ASP A 219 10.46 17.08 -20.61
N PRO A 220 10.20 16.11 -21.52
CA PRO A 220 8.87 15.54 -21.71
C PRO A 220 8.29 14.82 -20.49
N GLY A 221 9.12 14.30 -19.57
CA GLY A 221 8.68 13.67 -18.34
C GLY A 221 8.37 14.68 -17.24
N MET A 222 9.07 15.81 -17.21
CA MET A 222 8.92 16.84 -16.18
C MET A 222 7.90 17.92 -16.54
N ALA A 223 7.84 18.32 -17.81
CA ALA A 223 6.97 19.39 -18.31
C ALA A 223 5.50 19.22 -17.88
N PRO A 224 4.86 18.02 -17.99
CA PRO A 224 3.48 17.85 -17.57
C PRO A 224 3.24 18.09 -16.08
N ARG A 225 4.21 17.75 -15.21
CA ARG A 225 4.08 17.93 -13.75
C ARG A 225 4.43 19.33 -13.28
N VAL A 226 5.22 20.10 -14.03
CA VAL A 226 5.51 21.50 -13.69
C VAL A 226 4.52 22.48 -14.32
N ALA A 227 3.75 22.04 -15.32
CA ALA A 227 2.72 22.86 -15.96
C ALA A 227 1.71 23.49 -14.97
N PRO A 228 1.23 22.80 -13.91
CA PRO A 228 0.40 23.43 -12.88
C PRO A 228 1.08 24.59 -12.14
N LEU A 229 2.39 24.52 -11.86
CA LEU A 229 3.11 25.64 -11.24
C LEU A 229 3.11 26.88 -12.14
N VAL A 230 3.36 26.70 -13.44
CA VAL A 230 3.34 27.79 -14.43
C VAL A 230 1.94 28.37 -14.59
N LYS A 231 0.91 27.51 -14.67
CA LYS A 231 -0.50 27.92 -14.80
C LYS A 231 -1.02 28.63 -13.55
N PHE A 232 -0.55 28.24 -12.36
CA PHE A 232 -0.98 28.78 -11.07
C PHE A 232 0.21 29.37 -10.29
N PRO A 233 0.75 30.52 -10.74
CA PRO A 233 1.99 31.07 -10.18
C PRO A 233 1.82 31.59 -8.76
N GLU A 234 0.62 31.99 -8.36
CA GLU A 234 0.35 32.49 -7.01
C GLU A 234 0.28 31.35 -5.97
N PRO A 235 0.83 31.54 -4.76
CA PRO A 235 0.67 30.59 -3.66
C PRO A 235 -0.80 30.23 -3.40
N GLY A 236 -1.08 28.93 -3.35
CA GLY A 236 -2.43 28.38 -3.12
C GLY A 236 -3.43 28.51 -4.25
N ALA A 237 -3.06 29.10 -5.40
CA ALA A 237 -3.99 29.19 -6.53
C ALA A 237 -4.39 27.82 -7.07
N LEU A 238 -3.45 26.87 -7.11
CA LEU A 238 -3.73 25.48 -7.49
C LEU A 238 -4.70 24.79 -6.52
N ALA A 239 -4.54 25.01 -5.22
CA ALA A 239 -5.43 24.45 -4.21
C ALA A 239 -6.85 25.03 -4.29
N ARG A 240 -6.97 26.35 -4.51
CA ARG A 240 -8.25 27.03 -4.79
C ARG A 240 -8.91 26.46 -6.03
N TYR A 241 -8.16 26.32 -7.12
CA TYR A 241 -8.64 25.68 -8.33
C TYR A 241 -9.17 24.26 -8.07
N ALA A 242 -8.36 23.40 -7.42
CA ALA A 242 -8.73 22.02 -7.11
C ALA A 242 -10.01 21.94 -6.27
N HIS A 243 -10.19 22.88 -5.34
CA HIS A 243 -11.42 23.00 -4.56
C HIS A 243 -12.61 23.44 -5.41
N ASP A 244 -12.45 24.49 -6.22
CA ASP A 244 -13.50 25.07 -7.04
C ASP A 244 -14.04 24.08 -8.09
N VAL A 245 -13.18 23.23 -8.65
CA VAL A 245 -13.59 22.19 -9.61
C VAL A 245 -14.08 20.90 -8.94
N GLY A 246 -13.99 20.79 -7.60
CA GLY A 246 -14.48 19.67 -6.82
C GLY A 246 -13.52 18.48 -6.68
N LEU A 247 -12.24 18.63 -7.05
CA LEU A 247 -11.22 17.61 -6.78
C LEU A 247 -10.86 17.55 -5.29
N LEU A 248 -10.87 18.70 -4.61
CA LEU A 248 -10.56 18.83 -3.20
C LEU A 248 -11.81 19.24 -2.40
N PRO A 249 -12.28 18.44 -1.43
CA PRO A 249 -13.52 18.74 -0.70
C PRO A 249 -13.39 19.98 0.19
N GLU A 250 -12.21 20.22 0.77
CA GLU A 250 -11.93 21.32 1.68
C GLU A 250 -10.54 21.89 1.41
N LEU A 251 -10.41 23.22 1.46
CA LEU A 251 -9.11 23.88 1.38
C LEU A 251 -8.30 23.59 2.64
N THR A 252 -7.10 23.05 2.46
CA THR A 252 -6.13 22.87 3.54
C THR A 252 -5.05 23.92 3.46
N ASP A 253 -4.53 24.36 4.60
CA ASP A 253 -3.40 25.32 4.67
C ASP A 253 -2.14 24.80 3.95
N GLY A 254 -2.02 23.47 3.80
CA GLY A 254 -0.94 22.80 3.06
C GLY A 254 -0.91 23.13 1.57
N GLY A 255 -2.03 23.57 0.99
CA GLY A 255 -2.14 23.88 -0.44
C GLY A 255 -1.37 25.12 -0.90
N LEU A 256 -0.89 25.96 0.02
CA LEU A 256 -0.13 27.17 -0.34
C LEU A 256 1.22 26.89 -0.99
N ARG A 257 1.79 25.70 -0.73
CA ARG A 257 3.14 25.30 -1.17
C ARG A 257 3.16 24.24 -2.26
N ALA A 258 2.00 23.66 -2.58
CA ALA A 258 1.93 22.60 -3.57
C ALA A 258 2.39 23.09 -4.96
N LEU A 259 3.22 22.28 -5.61
CA LEU A 259 3.64 22.47 -6.99
C LEU A 259 2.73 21.76 -7.97
N THR A 260 2.39 20.52 -7.64
CA THR A 260 1.56 19.65 -8.43
C THR A 260 0.19 19.47 -7.81
N ILE A 261 -0.73 18.96 -8.61
CA ILE A 261 -2.06 18.63 -8.15
C ILE A 261 -2.01 17.46 -7.16
N GLU A 262 -1.09 16.50 -7.32
CA GLU A 262 -0.83 15.41 -6.38
C GLU A 262 -0.54 15.92 -4.96
N ASN A 263 0.32 16.95 -4.84
CA ASN A 263 0.66 17.55 -3.56
C ASN A 263 -0.55 18.25 -2.90
N VAL A 264 -1.49 18.76 -3.70
CA VAL A 264 -2.75 19.33 -3.20
C VAL A 264 -3.71 18.24 -2.74
N LEU A 265 -3.82 17.15 -3.50
CA LEU A 265 -4.88 16.18 -3.35
C LEU A 265 -4.71 15.27 -2.14
N GLY A 266 -3.47 14.98 -1.71
CA GLY A 266 -3.12 14.37 -0.43
C GLY A 266 -4.07 13.27 0.07
N SER A 267 -5.12 13.65 0.80
CA SER A 267 -6.14 12.74 1.34
C SER A 267 -7.01 12.02 0.29
N ARG A 268 -7.01 12.49 -0.95
CA ARG A 268 -7.72 11.89 -2.10
C ARG A 268 -6.84 10.96 -2.94
N THR A 269 -5.57 10.84 -2.59
CA THR A 269 -4.61 9.99 -3.28
C THR A 269 -4.10 8.87 -2.38
N ALA A 270 -3.80 7.71 -2.96
CA ALA A 270 -3.12 6.63 -2.28
C ALA A 270 -1.94 6.11 -3.11
N LEU A 271 -0.78 6.01 -2.46
CA LEU A 271 0.45 5.45 -3.03
C LEU A 271 0.64 4.00 -2.58
N PHE A 272 0.97 3.09 -3.49
CA PHE A 272 1.30 1.70 -3.18
C PHE A 272 2.38 1.17 -4.13
N ALA A 273 3.19 0.22 -3.66
CA ALA A 273 4.14 -0.47 -4.52
C ALA A 273 3.36 -1.37 -5.49
N LYS A 274 3.68 -1.33 -6.79
CA LYS A 274 3.07 -2.26 -7.75
C LYS A 274 3.75 -3.62 -7.71
N GLU A 275 5.07 -3.63 -7.54
CA GLU A 275 5.86 -4.83 -7.30
C GLU A 275 5.70 -5.26 -5.85
N THR A 276 5.27 -6.50 -5.61
CA THR A 276 4.93 -6.98 -4.27
C THR A 276 5.99 -7.89 -3.67
N ASP A 277 6.92 -8.39 -4.48
CA ASP A 277 7.91 -9.42 -4.11
C ASP A 277 7.26 -10.65 -3.42
N ALA A 278 5.96 -10.87 -3.66
CA ALA A 278 5.13 -11.77 -2.89
C ALA A 278 4.00 -12.35 -3.73
N TYR A 279 3.73 -13.65 -3.52
CA TYR A 279 2.62 -14.38 -4.09
C TYR A 279 1.71 -14.92 -2.99
N PRO A 280 0.39 -14.67 -3.02
CA PRO A 280 -0.34 -13.80 -3.96
C PRO A 280 0.01 -12.30 -3.80
N ASN A 281 -0.34 -11.47 -4.79
CA ASN A 281 0.04 -10.05 -4.87
C ASN A 281 -0.71 -9.14 -3.88
N HIS A 282 -1.60 -9.67 -3.06
CA HIS A 282 -2.37 -8.90 -2.07
C HIS A 282 -3.21 -7.79 -2.71
N TYR A 283 -3.81 -8.04 -3.88
CA TYR A 283 -4.71 -7.10 -4.55
C TYR A 283 -5.86 -6.65 -3.65
N ASP A 284 -6.33 -7.55 -2.81
CA ASP A 284 -7.39 -7.31 -1.87
C ASP A 284 -7.02 -6.26 -0.79
N ASP A 285 -5.73 -6.13 -0.41
CA ASP A 285 -5.24 -5.04 0.45
C ASP A 285 -5.19 -3.71 -0.28
N VAL A 286 -4.71 -3.72 -1.51
CA VAL A 286 -4.70 -2.52 -2.34
C VAL A 286 -6.13 -2.03 -2.59
N LEU A 287 -7.05 -2.90 -3.00
CA LEU A 287 -8.45 -2.56 -3.20
C LEU A 287 -9.09 -2.00 -1.93
N ALA A 288 -8.90 -2.65 -0.78
CA ALA A 288 -9.43 -2.17 0.50
C ALA A 288 -8.84 -0.81 0.91
N ARG A 289 -7.57 -0.56 0.62
CA ARG A 289 -6.91 0.72 0.86
C ARG A 289 -7.44 1.82 -0.06
N LEU A 290 -7.58 1.53 -1.35
CA LEU A 290 -8.11 2.46 -2.34
C LEU A 290 -9.57 2.81 -2.06
N ALA A 291 -10.40 1.82 -1.71
CA ALA A 291 -11.81 2.03 -1.37
C ALA A 291 -12.03 3.07 -0.25
N ARG A 292 -11.07 3.25 0.67
CA ARG A 292 -11.16 4.27 1.74
C ARG A 292 -11.11 5.70 1.20
N LEU A 293 -10.58 5.93 -0.01
CA LEU A 293 -10.55 7.26 -0.64
C LEU A 293 -11.95 7.82 -0.96
N VAL A 294 -12.95 6.93 -1.03
CA VAL A 294 -14.35 7.27 -1.31
C VAL A 294 -15.27 6.98 -0.13
N SER A 295 -14.75 6.88 1.10
CA SER A 295 -15.57 6.67 2.29
C SER A 295 -16.69 7.72 2.39
N PRO A 296 -17.95 7.32 2.69
CA PRO A 296 -18.37 5.98 3.12
C PRO A 296 -18.86 5.05 1.99
N VAL A 297 -18.68 5.41 0.71
CA VAL A 297 -19.34 4.74 -0.44
C VAL A 297 -19.04 3.24 -0.50
N LEU A 298 -17.81 2.83 -0.16
CA LEU A 298 -17.34 1.45 -0.28
C LEU A 298 -16.89 0.85 1.06
N ASP A 299 -17.24 1.46 2.20
CA ASP A 299 -16.74 1.05 3.52
C ASP A 299 -17.22 -0.34 3.96
N ASP A 300 -18.34 -0.80 3.41
CA ASP A 300 -18.94 -2.10 3.70
C ASP A 300 -18.61 -3.19 2.67
N VAL A 301 -17.80 -2.86 1.64
CA VAL A 301 -17.39 -3.81 0.61
C VAL A 301 -16.26 -4.70 1.13
N LEU A 302 -16.42 -6.01 0.94
CA LEU A 302 -15.35 -6.97 1.16
C LEU A 302 -14.66 -7.28 -0.17
N PHE A 303 -13.34 -7.16 -0.22
CA PHE A 303 -12.53 -7.56 -1.36
C PHE A 303 -11.87 -8.91 -1.10
N GLU A 304 -11.77 -9.72 -2.15
CA GLU A 304 -11.04 -10.99 -2.16
C GLU A 304 -10.21 -11.06 -3.43
N GLU A 305 -8.96 -11.48 -3.26
CA GLU A 305 -8.10 -11.91 -4.34
C GLU A 305 -8.18 -13.43 -4.43
N VAL A 306 -8.50 -13.92 -5.62
CA VAL A 306 -8.36 -15.33 -5.98
C VAL A 306 -7.09 -15.44 -6.81
N PRO A 307 -5.98 -15.96 -6.25
CA PRO A 307 -4.76 -16.16 -7.01
C PRO A 307 -4.99 -17.05 -8.22
N HIS A 308 -4.12 -16.96 -9.22
CA HIS A 308 -4.14 -17.95 -10.26
C HIS A 308 -3.86 -19.33 -9.67
N HIS A 309 -4.58 -20.34 -10.13
CA HIS A 309 -4.21 -21.71 -9.83
C HIS A 309 -3.04 -22.04 -10.75
N GLU A 310 -1.83 -21.61 -10.37
CA GLU A 310 -0.65 -22.26 -10.90
C GLU A 310 -0.81 -23.74 -10.56
N PHE A 311 -1.00 -24.51 -11.63
CA PHE A 311 -0.79 -25.93 -11.67
C PHE A 311 0.58 -26.21 -11.06
N PHE A 312 0.65 -26.34 -9.73
CA PHE A 312 1.60 -27.23 -9.07
C PHE A 312 1.20 -28.69 -9.40
N ASP A 313 0.83 -28.97 -10.65
CA ASP A 313 0.82 -30.33 -11.13
C ASP A 313 2.30 -30.66 -11.33
N ASP A 314 2.72 -31.62 -10.50
CA ASP A 314 4.03 -32.26 -10.36
C ASP A 314 4.62 -32.85 -11.67
N ASP A 315 4.30 -32.33 -12.85
CA ASP A 315 4.90 -32.77 -14.11
C ASP A 315 6.25 -32.07 -14.28
N GLU A 316 7.20 -32.50 -13.44
CA GLU A 316 8.66 -32.36 -13.54
C GLU A 316 9.22 -32.96 -14.85
N ASP A 317 8.65 -32.63 -16.01
CA ASP A 317 9.26 -32.97 -17.30
C ASP A 317 10.21 -31.83 -17.69
N GLU A 318 11.39 -31.91 -17.09
CA GLU A 318 12.64 -31.17 -17.36
C GLU A 318 13.03 -31.23 -18.85
N ASP A 319 12.36 -30.48 -19.73
CA ASP A 319 12.94 -30.12 -21.03
C ASP A 319 13.35 -28.63 -20.98
N GLU A 320 14.45 -28.41 -20.26
CA GLU A 320 15.26 -27.20 -20.21
C GLU A 320 15.78 -26.84 -21.61
N ASP A 321 14.99 -26.22 -22.48
CA ASP A 321 15.56 -25.55 -23.66
C ASP A 321 14.67 -24.38 -24.14
N GLU A 322 15.15 -23.19 -23.77
CA GLU A 322 15.15 -21.94 -24.55
C GLU A 322 13.93 -20.99 -24.49
N ASP A 323 14.26 -19.75 -24.07
CA ASP A 323 13.50 -18.49 -24.10
C ASP A 323 12.61 -18.13 -22.88
N GLU A 324 13.21 -18.16 -21.69
CA GLU A 324 12.59 -17.95 -20.36
C GLU A 324 12.09 -16.51 -20.05
N ASP A 325 12.45 -15.48 -20.83
CA ASP A 325 12.27 -14.07 -20.38
C ASP A 325 11.25 -13.23 -21.20
N ALA A 326 10.51 -13.80 -22.14
CA ALA A 326 9.57 -13.01 -22.94
C ALA A 326 8.19 -12.91 -22.29
N TYR A 327 7.95 -11.86 -21.49
CA TYR A 327 6.61 -11.43 -21.06
C TYR A 327 5.64 -11.43 -22.26
N ARG A 328 4.68 -12.35 -22.26
CA ARG A 328 3.59 -12.37 -23.25
C ARG A 328 2.31 -11.94 -22.54
N PRO A 329 1.73 -10.77 -22.88
CA PRO A 329 0.43 -10.40 -22.33
C PRO A 329 -0.59 -11.51 -22.64
N VAL A 330 -1.21 -12.01 -21.58
CA VAL A 330 -2.16 -13.13 -21.60
C VAL A 330 -3.40 -12.70 -22.39
N ASN A 331 -3.46 -13.11 -23.66
CA ASN A 331 -4.59 -12.84 -24.55
C ASN A 331 -5.29 -14.14 -25.00
N ASP A 332 -4.77 -15.29 -24.61
CA ASP A 332 -5.41 -16.58 -24.86
C ASP A 332 -6.54 -16.82 -23.83
N PRO A 333 -7.78 -17.11 -24.26
CA PRO A 333 -8.87 -17.48 -23.36
C PRO A 333 -8.55 -18.61 -22.37
N ASP A 334 -7.66 -19.53 -22.73
CA ASP A 334 -7.24 -20.60 -21.81
C ASP A 334 -6.27 -20.07 -20.74
N GLN A 335 -5.34 -19.20 -21.09
CA GLN A 335 -4.45 -18.53 -20.12
C GLN A 335 -5.22 -17.58 -19.18
N LEU A 336 -6.29 -16.93 -19.64
CA LEU A 336 -7.15 -16.10 -18.80
C LEU A 336 -7.93 -16.91 -17.74
N ARG A 337 -8.05 -18.23 -17.89
CA ARG A 337 -8.62 -19.08 -16.83
C ARG A 337 -7.73 -19.12 -15.60
N ASP A 338 -6.43 -18.99 -15.83
CA ASP A 338 -5.34 -19.06 -14.87
C ASP A 338 -4.80 -17.66 -14.56
N ALA A 339 -5.63 -16.62 -14.68
CA ALA A 339 -5.30 -15.28 -14.24
C ALA A 339 -5.88 -15.00 -12.86
N TYR A 340 -5.33 -14.01 -12.17
CA TYR A 340 -5.91 -13.52 -10.91
C TYR A 340 -7.36 -13.08 -11.13
N ARG A 341 -8.21 -13.34 -10.13
CA ARG A 341 -9.57 -12.80 -10.11
C ARG A 341 -9.76 -11.94 -8.88
N LEU A 342 -10.26 -10.74 -9.12
CA LEU A 342 -10.56 -9.78 -8.09
C LEU A 342 -12.06 -9.80 -7.85
N ARG A 343 -12.46 -10.11 -6.63
CA ARG A 343 -13.86 -10.18 -6.22
C ARG A 343 -14.20 -9.08 -5.23
N ALA A 344 -15.41 -8.58 -5.36
CA ALA A 344 -16.00 -7.67 -4.39
C ALA A 344 -17.39 -8.17 -3.98
N PHE A 345 -17.62 -8.24 -2.68
CA PHE A 345 -18.88 -8.69 -2.10
C PHE A 345 -19.63 -7.51 -1.48
N LEU A 346 -20.85 -7.34 -1.96
CA LEU A 346 -21.88 -6.48 -1.41
C LEU A 346 -22.97 -7.37 -0.78
N PRO A 347 -23.84 -6.82 0.08
CA PRO A 347 -24.87 -7.63 0.77
C PRO A 347 -25.79 -8.42 -0.16
N ASP A 348 -26.01 -7.95 -1.38
CA ASP A 348 -26.97 -8.46 -2.35
C ASP A 348 -26.33 -8.93 -3.68
N CYS A 349 -25.03 -8.71 -3.87
CA CYS A 349 -24.37 -9.03 -5.13
C CYS A 349 -22.86 -9.27 -4.98
N THR A 350 -22.31 -9.94 -5.99
CA THR A 350 -20.87 -10.20 -6.10
C THR A 350 -20.41 -9.70 -7.46
N TYR A 351 -19.31 -8.95 -7.48
CA TYR A 351 -18.63 -8.48 -8.67
C TYR A 351 -17.31 -9.23 -8.81
N GLU A 352 -16.94 -9.59 -10.03
CA GLU A 352 -15.69 -10.28 -10.35
C GLU A 352 -15.09 -9.63 -11.60
N ILE A 353 -13.78 -9.40 -11.58
CA ILE A 353 -12.99 -9.03 -12.76
C ILE A 353 -11.70 -9.85 -12.80
N VAL A 354 -11.17 -10.09 -13.99
CA VAL A 354 -9.89 -10.79 -14.18
C VAL A 354 -8.76 -9.76 -14.23
N ALA A 355 -7.72 -9.96 -13.42
CA ALA A 355 -6.45 -9.28 -13.54
C ALA A 355 -5.50 -10.19 -14.31
N GLY A 356 -5.29 -9.91 -15.60
CA GLY A 356 -4.58 -10.78 -16.55
C GLY A 356 -3.07 -10.93 -16.34
N ASP A 357 -2.52 -10.38 -15.26
CA ASP A 357 -1.10 -10.42 -14.94
C ASP A 357 -0.85 -11.46 -13.85
N THR A 358 -0.08 -12.48 -14.18
CA THR A 358 0.27 -13.61 -13.30
C THR A 358 1.62 -13.41 -12.59
N THR A 359 2.30 -12.27 -12.81
CA THR A 359 3.57 -11.95 -12.15
C THR A 359 3.33 -11.45 -10.72
N ASP A 360 4.38 -11.08 -10.00
CA ASP A 360 4.35 -10.40 -8.69
C ASP A 360 4.06 -8.89 -8.79
N TRP A 361 3.44 -8.47 -9.89
CA TRP A 361 3.03 -7.10 -10.14
C TRP A 361 1.52 -6.91 -10.02
N ILE A 362 1.14 -5.80 -9.39
CA ILE A 362 -0.24 -5.31 -9.36
C ILE A 362 -0.51 -4.53 -10.64
N THR A 363 -1.29 -5.14 -11.53
CA THR A 363 -1.92 -4.44 -12.63
C THR A 363 -3.04 -3.55 -12.09
N VAL A 364 -2.83 -2.24 -12.15
CA VAL A 364 -3.72 -1.24 -11.54
C VAL A 364 -5.07 -1.15 -12.26
N GLU A 365 -5.08 -1.27 -13.58
CA GLU A 365 -6.27 -1.16 -14.43
C GLU A 365 -7.49 -2.01 -13.98
N PRO A 366 -7.41 -3.34 -13.83
CA PRO A 366 -8.54 -4.17 -13.38
C PRO A 366 -9.00 -3.80 -11.96
N ALA A 367 -8.08 -3.40 -11.08
CA ALA A 367 -8.44 -2.95 -9.74
C ALA A 367 -9.27 -1.65 -9.79
N LEU A 368 -8.88 -0.68 -10.62
CA LEU A 368 -9.65 0.56 -10.80
C LEU A 368 -10.98 0.32 -11.50
N ALA A 369 -11.03 -0.57 -12.49
CA ALA A 369 -12.25 -0.95 -13.17
C ALA A 369 -13.28 -1.57 -12.21
N LEU A 370 -12.82 -2.47 -11.31
CA LEU A 370 -13.68 -3.03 -10.25
C LEU A 370 -14.21 -1.95 -9.32
N LEU A 371 -13.33 -1.08 -8.81
CA LEU A 371 -13.71 0.00 -7.89
C LEU A 371 -14.69 1.00 -8.53
N ASN A 372 -14.47 1.37 -9.79
CA ASN A 372 -15.38 2.24 -10.55
C ASN A 372 -16.74 1.60 -10.78
N THR A 373 -16.77 0.30 -11.12
CA THR A 373 -18.02 -0.48 -11.24
C THR A 373 -18.81 -0.47 -9.92
N LEU A 374 -18.12 -0.62 -8.79
CA LEU A 374 -18.76 -0.59 -7.47
C LEU A 374 -19.29 0.81 -7.13
N CYS A 375 -18.55 1.88 -7.43
CA CYS A 375 -19.05 3.24 -7.27
C CYS A 375 -20.31 3.49 -8.11
N GLU A 376 -20.35 2.99 -9.35
CA GLU A 376 -21.52 3.05 -10.22
C GLU A 376 -22.72 2.28 -9.67
N ALA A 377 -22.49 1.06 -9.20
CA ALA A 377 -23.53 0.25 -8.55
C ALA A 377 -24.12 0.94 -7.31
N ARG A 378 -23.33 1.77 -6.61
CA ARG A 378 -23.76 2.60 -5.49
C ARG A 378 -24.37 3.95 -5.88
N GLY A 379 -24.43 4.26 -7.18
CA GLY A 379 -24.92 5.56 -7.67
C GLY A 379 -24.01 6.73 -7.34
N SER A 380 -22.74 6.47 -7.02
CA SER A 380 -21.73 7.49 -6.76
C SER A 380 -21.14 8.03 -8.07
N ASP A 381 -20.88 9.34 -8.10
CA ASP A 381 -20.19 10.01 -9.21
C ASP A 381 -18.66 10.00 -9.05
N LEU A 382 -18.14 9.46 -7.95
CA LEU A 382 -16.71 9.32 -7.71
C LEU A 382 -16.11 8.27 -8.65
N ARG A 383 -14.93 8.56 -9.19
CA ARG A 383 -14.14 7.65 -10.01
C ARG A 383 -12.70 7.61 -9.53
N PHE A 384 -12.12 6.43 -9.68
CA PHE A 384 -10.73 6.13 -9.48
C PHE A 384 -9.99 6.24 -10.81
N VAL A 385 -8.86 6.94 -10.78
CA VAL A 385 -7.92 7.06 -11.90
C VAL A 385 -6.51 6.93 -11.37
N GLU A 386 -5.61 6.39 -12.19
CA GLU A 386 -4.19 6.34 -11.86
C GLU A 386 -3.49 7.63 -12.29
N LEU A 387 -2.58 8.12 -11.46
CA LEU A 387 -1.72 9.26 -11.73
C LEU A 387 -0.33 8.74 -12.11
N PRO A 388 0.30 9.27 -13.18
CA PRO A 388 1.65 8.85 -13.57
C PRO A 388 2.66 9.29 -12.51
N THR A 389 3.32 8.32 -11.88
CA THR A 389 4.36 8.57 -10.86
C THR A 389 5.74 8.74 -11.48
N GLY A 390 6.00 8.08 -12.62
CA GLY A 390 7.35 7.94 -13.18
C GLY A 390 8.22 6.90 -12.45
N SER A 391 7.64 6.18 -11.48
CA SER A 391 8.31 5.13 -10.70
C SER A 391 7.57 3.78 -10.84
N GLN A 392 8.04 2.76 -10.13
CA GLN A 392 7.36 1.47 -10.00
C GLN A 392 6.16 1.53 -9.03
N ASP A 393 5.90 2.68 -8.38
CA ASP A 393 4.76 2.86 -7.49
C ASP A 393 3.49 3.23 -8.27
N GLY A 394 2.34 2.75 -7.79
CA GLY A 394 1.02 3.21 -8.19
C GLY A 394 0.58 4.40 -7.34
N CYS A 395 0.04 5.42 -7.99
CA CYS A 395 -0.65 6.53 -7.32
C CYS A 395 -2.07 6.61 -7.86
N VAL A 396 -3.07 6.47 -7.00
CA VAL A 396 -4.48 6.48 -7.41
C VAL A 396 -5.20 7.64 -6.77
N LEU A 397 -5.94 8.39 -7.58
CA LEU A 397 -6.85 9.46 -7.18
C LEU A 397 -8.28 8.96 -7.18
N ALA A 398 -9.06 9.32 -6.16
CA ALA A 398 -10.52 9.21 -6.21
C ALA A 398 -11.21 10.58 -6.07
N ALA A 399 -11.99 10.98 -7.07
CA ALA A 399 -12.69 12.26 -7.10
C ALA A 399 -13.93 12.20 -8.02
N PRO A 400 -14.84 13.20 -7.99
CA PRO A 400 -15.97 13.22 -8.91
C PRO A 400 -15.51 13.16 -10.37
N ALA A 401 -16.15 12.33 -11.19
CA ALA A 401 -15.76 12.09 -12.58
C ALA A 401 -15.63 13.39 -13.39
N ARG A 402 -16.57 14.33 -13.18
CA ARG A 402 -16.55 15.65 -13.84
C ARG A 402 -15.38 16.52 -13.41
N ALA A 403 -14.98 16.45 -12.13
CA ALA A 403 -13.85 17.20 -11.61
C ALA A 403 -12.54 16.71 -12.22
N ILE A 404 -12.37 15.38 -12.30
CA ILE A 404 -11.23 14.74 -12.98
C ILE A 404 -11.17 15.17 -14.44
N GLN A 405 -12.28 15.02 -15.18
CA GLN A 405 -12.33 15.39 -16.60
C GLN A 405 -12.00 16.87 -16.82
N THR A 406 -12.57 17.76 -16.00
CA THR A 406 -12.31 19.21 -16.10
C THR A 406 -10.82 19.51 -15.93
N ALA A 407 -10.18 18.91 -14.93
CA ALA A 407 -8.74 19.12 -14.70
C ALA A 407 -7.85 18.52 -15.79
N VAL A 408 -8.26 17.41 -16.40
CA VAL A 408 -7.58 16.79 -17.55
C VAL A 408 -7.70 17.68 -18.79
N ASP A 409 -8.91 18.11 -19.14
CA ASP A 409 -9.18 18.98 -20.30
C ASP A 409 -8.43 20.32 -20.20
N GLU A 410 -8.23 20.79 -18.97
CA GLU A 410 -7.51 22.01 -18.66
C GLU A 410 -5.98 21.85 -18.54
N GLY A 411 -5.47 20.63 -18.71
CA GLY A 411 -4.04 20.30 -18.60
C GLY A 411 -3.45 20.46 -17.20
N VAL A 412 -4.28 20.41 -16.15
CA VAL A 412 -3.86 20.48 -14.74
C VAL A 412 -3.54 19.09 -14.20
N LEU A 413 -4.21 18.07 -14.72
CA LEU A 413 -4.09 16.68 -14.29
C LEU A 413 -3.77 15.79 -15.50
N VAL A 414 -2.82 14.88 -15.33
CA VAL A 414 -2.57 13.78 -16.28
C VAL A 414 -2.99 12.49 -15.59
N VAL A 415 -3.76 11.64 -16.28
CA VAL A 415 -4.28 10.40 -15.72
C VAL A 415 -4.13 9.24 -16.70
N ILE A 416 -4.05 8.04 -16.15
CA ILE A 416 -4.18 6.78 -16.88
C ILE A 416 -5.60 6.26 -16.58
N TRP A 417 -6.42 6.16 -17.62
CA TRP A 417 -7.79 5.65 -17.50
C TRP A 417 -7.78 4.13 -17.54
N PRO A 418 -8.55 3.45 -16.68
CA PRO A 418 -8.84 2.04 -16.90
C PRO A 418 -9.66 1.92 -18.20
N ASN A 419 -9.30 1.02 -19.11
CA ASN A 419 -10.00 0.86 -20.39
C ASN A 419 -11.37 0.20 -20.25
#